data_AF-A0A497GJK3-F1
#
_entry.id   AF-A0A497GJK3-F1
#
_cell.length_a   1.000
_cell.length_b   1.000
_cell.length_c   1.000
_cell.angle_alpha   90.00
_cell.angle_beta   90.00
_cell.angle_gamma   90.00
#
_symmetry.space_group_name_H-M   'P 1'
#
loop_
_entity.id
_entity.type
_entity.pdbx_description
1 polymer ?
#
loop_
_entity_poly.entity_id
_entity_poly.type
_entity_poly.pdbx_seq_one_letter_code
_entity_poly.pdbx_strand_id
1 'polypeptide(L)'
;MEKSRLLTLLSILLLILISFILYHKLYTPTRAQVSKELQIDTENIHIPKDIIVIHIGDTNELLNMTLDALRDMGIKVSSIKELPNDVETLKELFSDLIPEGRHVVIMVDGDWIARQLMNETIVTFNGTETRLTVAPPLRNFFTKVIYPRNIELNATFVAIGGKTRALIKALYAVGLYSHKEICEYDPLMICYSFAPSYGATIADSNRPMPVDFILEVLSDWFELEFKEREIIRGDSP
;
A
#
# COMPACT_ATOMS: atom_id res chain seq x y z
N MET A 1 36.15 -21.44 42.70
CA MET A 1 35.46 -21.52 41.39
C MET A 1 34.34 -20.49 41.21
N GLU A 2 33.54 -20.20 42.25
CA GLU A 2 32.40 -19.26 42.13
C GLU A 2 32.80 -17.80 41.88
N LYS A 3 33.86 -17.30 42.53
CA LYS A 3 34.34 -15.92 42.33
C LYS A 3 34.77 -15.63 40.89
N SER A 4 35.36 -16.62 40.21
CA SER A 4 35.77 -16.49 38.81
C SER A 4 34.56 -16.42 37.87
N ARG A 5 33.51 -17.21 38.14
CA ARG A 5 32.28 -17.20 37.33
C ARG A 5 31.52 -15.89 37.49
N LEU A 6 31.48 -15.34 38.70
CA LEU A 6 30.88 -14.03 38.97
C LEU A 6 31.58 -12.91 38.20
N LEU A 7 32.92 -12.95 38.16
CA LEU A 7 33.72 -11.97 37.43
C LEU A 7 33.49 -12.04 35.92
N THR A 8 33.39 -13.26 35.36
CA THR A 8 33.08 -13.46 33.94
C THR A 8 31.69 -12.95 33.59
N LEU A 9 30.69 -13.18 34.45
CA LEU A 9 29.32 -12.73 34.23
C LEU A 9 29.22 -11.19 34.25
N LEU A 10 29.91 -10.55 35.19
CA LEU A 10 29.98 -9.09 35.29
C LEU A 10 30.67 -8.48 34.06
N SER A 11 31.71 -9.14 33.54
CA SER A 11 32.43 -8.69 32.35
C SER A 11 31.56 -8.77 31.08
N ILE A 12 30.77 -9.84 30.93
CA ILE A 12 29.82 -10.00 29.82
C ILE A 12 28.73 -8.93 29.89
N LEU A 13 28.18 -8.67 31.08
CA LEU A 13 27.15 -7.65 31.26
C LEU A 13 27.67 -6.25 30.88
N LEU A 14 28.91 -5.94 31.28
CA LEU A 14 29.55 -4.67 30.95
C LEU A 14 29.75 -4.50 29.44
N LEU A 15 30.17 -5.58 28.76
CA LEU A 15 30.34 -5.61 27.30
C LEU A 15 29.02 -5.40 26.55
N ILE A 16 27.92 -6.01 27.02
CA ILE A 16 26.58 -5.82 26.45
C ILE A 16 26.15 -4.36 26.64
N LEU A 17 26.36 -3.78 27.83
CA LEU A 17 25.99 -2.40 28.12
C LEU A 17 26.77 -1.39 27.27
N ILE A 18 28.09 -1.59 27.12
CA ILE A 18 28.94 -0.74 26.29
C ILE A 18 28.52 -0.84 24.82
N SER A 19 28.27 -2.06 24.32
CA SER A 19 27.77 -2.28 22.96
C SER A 19 26.42 -1.61 22.72
N PHE A 20 25.51 -1.66 23.70
CA PHE A 20 24.21 -1.01 23.64
C PHE A 20 24.34 0.52 23.62
N ILE A 21 25.20 1.10 24.46
CA ILE A 21 25.45 2.54 24.49
C ILE A 21 26.09 3.02 23.17
N LEU A 22 27.06 2.26 22.63
CA LEU A 22 27.69 2.57 21.35
C LEU A 22 26.71 2.45 20.19
N TYR A 23 25.92 1.37 20.13
CA TYR A 23 24.86 1.20 19.14
C TYR A 23 23.87 2.36 19.21
N HIS A 24 23.37 2.70 20.40
CA HIS A 24 22.48 3.82 20.58
C HIS A 24 23.14 5.12 20.12
N LYS A 25 24.39 5.42 20.51
CA LYS A 25 25.05 6.69 20.16
C LYS A 25 25.43 6.81 18.68
N LEU A 26 25.68 5.69 18.00
CA LEU A 26 26.00 5.64 16.56
C LEU A 26 24.74 5.60 15.68
N TYR A 27 23.66 4.99 16.14
CA TYR A 27 22.43 4.79 15.37
C TYR A 27 21.24 5.64 15.82
N THR A 28 21.32 6.40 16.91
CA THR A 28 20.36 7.49 17.14
C THR A 28 20.86 8.76 16.46
N PRO A 29 20.21 9.22 15.37
CA PRO A 29 20.57 10.47 14.73
C PRO A 29 20.35 11.62 15.72
N THR A 30 21.38 12.45 15.90
CA THR A 30 21.25 13.65 16.74
C THR A 30 20.32 14.64 16.06
N ARG A 31 19.54 15.41 16.84
CA ARG A 31 18.56 16.41 16.33
C ARG A 31 19.12 17.36 15.25
N ALA A 32 20.44 17.60 15.24
CA ALA A 32 21.11 18.42 14.24
C ALA A 32 21.30 17.72 12.88
N GLN A 33 21.45 16.39 12.83
CA GLN A 33 21.45 15.62 11.57
C GLN A 33 20.04 15.52 10.99
N VAL A 34 19.04 15.32 11.84
CA VAL A 34 17.62 15.28 11.45
C VAL A 34 17.18 16.60 10.79
N SER A 35 17.74 17.74 11.20
CA SER A 35 17.41 19.05 10.61
C SER A 35 18.09 19.32 9.26
N LYS A 36 19.14 18.58 8.89
CA LYS A 36 19.83 18.72 7.59
C LYS A 36 19.30 17.76 6.53
N GLU A 37 18.74 16.61 6.93
CA GLU A 37 17.98 15.71 6.03
C GLU A 37 16.56 16.23 5.75
N LEU A 38 16.08 17.25 6.48
CA LEU A 38 14.71 17.77 6.38
C LEU A 38 14.49 18.81 5.26
N GLN A 39 15.39 18.90 4.28
CA GLN A 39 15.08 19.52 3.00
C GLN A 39 14.70 18.39 2.04
N ILE A 40 13.41 18.02 2.06
CA ILE A 40 12.84 17.20 0.99
C ILE A 40 12.89 18.09 -0.25
N ASP A 41 13.79 17.75 -1.16
CA ASP A 41 13.94 18.46 -2.43
C ASP A 41 12.79 18.02 -3.34
N THR A 42 11.64 18.68 -3.22
CA THR A 42 10.42 18.39 -3.98
C THR A 42 10.62 18.43 -5.50
N GLU A 43 11.75 18.96 -5.97
CA GLU A 43 12.17 18.91 -7.38
C GLU A 43 12.47 17.48 -7.89
N ASN A 44 12.66 16.50 -7.00
CA ASN A 44 13.05 15.13 -7.37
C ASN A 44 11.92 14.08 -7.31
N ILE A 45 10.69 14.45 -6.92
CA ILE A 45 9.55 13.50 -6.90
C ILE A 45 9.06 13.28 -8.33
N HIS A 46 9.21 12.05 -8.86
CA HIS A 46 8.82 11.71 -10.22
C HIS A 46 7.70 10.66 -10.26
N ILE A 47 6.46 11.13 -10.40
CA ILE A 47 5.33 10.25 -10.69
C ILE A 47 5.17 10.12 -12.22
N PRO A 48 5.18 8.90 -12.79
CA PRO A 48 5.01 8.71 -14.23
C PRO A 48 3.67 9.24 -14.73
N LYS A 49 3.68 10.03 -15.81
CA LYS A 49 2.49 10.70 -16.36
C LYS A 49 1.54 9.78 -17.13
N ASP A 50 2.00 8.57 -17.43
CA ASP A 50 1.27 7.55 -18.18
C ASP A 50 0.38 6.67 -17.30
N ILE A 51 0.34 6.93 -15.98
CA ILE A 51 -0.61 6.30 -15.06
C ILE A 51 -1.99 6.96 -15.11
N ILE A 52 -3.01 6.21 -14.72
CA ILE A 52 -4.36 6.72 -14.44
C ILE A 52 -4.71 6.38 -13.01
N VAL A 53 -5.09 7.39 -12.24
CA VAL A 53 -5.54 7.23 -10.87
C VAL A 53 -7.06 7.17 -10.85
N ILE A 54 -7.61 6.13 -10.23
CA ILE A 54 -9.04 5.99 -9.96
C ILE A 54 -9.23 5.93 -8.45
N HIS A 55 -9.75 7.01 -7.88
CA HIS A 55 -10.19 7.05 -6.50
C HIS A 55 -11.59 6.43 -6.37
N ILE A 56 -11.79 5.54 -5.39
CA ILE A 56 -13.09 4.93 -5.10
C ILE A 56 -13.47 5.17 -3.64
N GLY A 57 -14.68 5.66 -3.41
CA GLY A 57 -15.28 5.80 -2.08
C GLY A 57 -15.19 7.19 -1.48
N ASP A 58 -15.15 7.22 -0.15
CA ASP A 58 -14.97 8.44 0.64
C ASP A 58 -13.47 8.78 0.74
N THR A 59 -13.15 10.04 1.01
CA THR A 59 -11.78 10.50 1.25
C THR A 59 -11.58 10.90 2.71
N ASN A 60 -10.38 10.62 3.23
CA ASN A 60 -9.83 11.35 4.38
C ASN A 60 -8.99 12.54 3.90
N GLU A 61 -8.60 13.43 4.81
CA GLU A 61 -7.85 14.65 4.49
C GLU A 61 -6.55 14.36 3.74
N LEU A 62 -5.78 13.37 4.20
CA LEU A 62 -4.49 13.02 3.60
C LEU A 62 -4.65 12.45 2.17
N LEU A 63 -5.62 11.56 1.98
CA LEU A 63 -5.95 11.04 0.64
C LEU A 63 -6.42 12.19 -0.27
N ASN A 64 -7.26 13.09 0.22
CA ASN A 64 -7.72 14.22 -0.59
C ASN A 64 -6.56 15.11 -1.04
N MET A 65 -5.68 15.51 -0.12
CA MET A 65 -4.51 16.31 -0.46
C MET A 65 -3.55 15.58 -1.42
N THR A 66 -3.41 14.26 -1.27
CA THR A 66 -2.60 13.43 -2.19
C THR A 66 -3.20 13.43 -3.59
N LEU A 67 -4.52 13.26 -3.71
CA LEU A 67 -5.22 13.30 -5.00
C LEU A 67 -5.11 14.67 -5.66
N ASP A 68 -5.19 15.76 -4.89
CA ASP A 68 -5.00 17.13 -5.39
C ASP A 68 -3.58 17.35 -5.90
N ALA A 69 -2.56 16.92 -5.14
CA ALA A 69 -1.18 17.02 -5.59
C ALA A 69 -0.91 16.21 -6.87
N LEU A 70 -1.47 14.99 -6.99
CA LEU A 70 -1.37 14.20 -8.23
C LEU A 70 -2.02 14.92 -9.43
N ARG A 71 -3.15 15.61 -9.23
CA ARG A 71 -3.78 16.43 -10.28
C ARG A 71 -2.89 17.60 -10.68
N ASP A 72 -2.28 18.28 -9.70
CA ASP A 72 -1.37 19.41 -9.93
C ASP A 72 -0.10 18.98 -10.70
N MET A 73 0.35 17.73 -10.51
CA MET A 73 1.42 17.10 -11.29
C MET A 73 0.99 16.70 -12.72
N GLY A 74 -0.29 16.86 -13.07
CA GLY A 74 -0.86 16.55 -14.38
C GLY A 74 -1.30 15.10 -14.56
N ILE A 75 -1.42 14.33 -13.47
CA ILE A 75 -1.92 12.96 -13.51
C ILE A 75 -3.44 12.95 -13.69
N LYS A 76 -3.95 12.06 -14.54
CA LYS A 76 -5.40 11.89 -14.72
C LYS A 76 -5.98 11.19 -13.49
N VAL A 77 -6.68 11.93 -12.65
CA VAL A 77 -7.39 11.42 -11.46
C VAL A 77 -8.90 11.41 -11.73
N SER A 78 -9.51 10.23 -11.70
CA SER A 78 -10.97 10.04 -11.75
C SER A 78 -11.48 9.63 -10.36
N SER A 79 -12.71 10.00 -10.00
CA SER A 79 -13.28 9.67 -8.69
C SER A 79 -14.66 9.05 -8.82
N ILE A 80 -14.85 7.91 -8.17
CA ILE A 80 -16.10 7.14 -8.15
C ILE A 80 -16.55 7.04 -6.69
N LYS A 81 -17.63 7.77 -6.34
CA LYS A 81 -18.11 7.77 -4.96
C LYS A 81 -18.68 6.41 -4.54
N GLU A 82 -19.47 5.80 -5.41
CA GLU A 82 -20.12 4.50 -5.17
C GLU A 82 -20.00 3.63 -6.41
N LEU A 83 -19.66 2.35 -6.20
CA LEU A 83 -19.58 1.37 -7.27
C LEU A 83 -21.00 0.90 -7.64
N PRO A 84 -21.37 0.90 -8.94
CA PRO A 84 -22.62 0.29 -9.38
C PRO A 84 -22.71 -1.18 -8.95
N ASN A 85 -23.93 -1.62 -8.59
CA ASN A 85 -24.17 -3.04 -8.28
C ASN A 85 -24.16 -3.92 -9.54
N ASP A 86 -24.59 -3.35 -10.67
CA ASP A 86 -24.70 -4.04 -11.94
C ASP A 86 -23.33 -4.22 -12.62
N VAL A 87 -23.05 -5.45 -13.07
CA VAL A 87 -21.74 -5.83 -13.58
C VAL A 87 -21.46 -5.22 -14.96
N GLU A 88 -22.46 -5.09 -15.82
CA GLU A 88 -22.27 -4.50 -17.14
C GLU A 88 -22.04 -3.00 -17.05
N THR A 89 -22.79 -2.32 -16.18
CA THR A 89 -22.57 -0.90 -15.84
C THR A 89 -21.17 -0.67 -15.26
N LEU A 90 -20.68 -1.58 -14.40
CA LEU A 90 -19.30 -1.54 -13.90
C LEU A 90 -18.28 -1.68 -15.04
N LYS A 91 -18.45 -2.64 -15.94
CA LYS A 91 -17.53 -2.84 -17.06
C LYS A 91 -17.50 -1.65 -18.01
N GLU A 92 -18.65 -1.05 -18.30
CA GLU A 92 -18.76 0.13 -19.15
C GLU A 92 -18.00 1.31 -18.52
N LEU A 93 -18.31 1.62 -17.25
CA LEU A 93 -17.64 2.68 -16.49
C LEU A 93 -16.11 2.54 -16.52
N PHE A 94 -15.59 1.35 -16.28
CA PHE A 94 -14.15 1.13 -16.24
C PHE A 94 -13.50 0.99 -17.62
N SER A 95 -14.26 0.69 -18.68
CA SER A 95 -13.75 0.71 -20.05
C SER A 95 -13.51 2.15 -20.52
N ASP A 96 -14.36 3.09 -20.14
CA ASP A 96 -14.17 4.51 -20.45
C ASP A 96 -13.02 5.13 -19.66
N LEU A 97 -12.83 4.68 -18.41
CA LEU A 97 -11.80 5.21 -17.53
C LEU A 97 -10.41 4.63 -17.81
N ILE A 98 -10.34 3.39 -18.29
CA ILE A 98 -9.09 2.65 -18.46
C ILE A 98 -8.81 2.39 -19.94
N PRO A 99 -8.04 3.26 -20.63
CA PRO A 99 -7.50 2.96 -21.95
C PRO A 99 -6.50 1.81 -21.86
N GLU A 100 -6.47 0.98 -22.90
CA GLU A 100 -5.54 -0.15 -23.02
C GLU A 100 -4.08 0.28 -22.83
N GLY A 101 -3.31 -0.56 -22.13
CA GLY A 101 -1.86 -0.40 -21.97
C GLY A 101 -1.39 0.58 -20.90
N ARG A 102 -2.28 1.34 -20.24
CA ARG A 102 -1.91 2.23 -19.14
C ARG A 102 -1.91 1.53 -17.78
N HIS A 103 -1.01 1.98 -16.91
CA HIS A 103 -0.98 1.55 -15.52
C HIS A 103 -2.11 2.23 -14.73
N VAL A 104 -2.90 1.46 -13.98
CA VAL A 104 -4.06 1.95 -13.24
C VAL A 104 -3.76 1.90 -11.75
N VAL A 105 -3.93 3.02 -11.08
CA VAL A 105 -3.75 3.14 -9.63
C VAL A 105 -5.10 3.34 -8.98
N ILE A 106 -5.57 2.33 -8.26
CA ILE A 106 -6.83 2.37 -7.53
C ILE A 106 -6.56 2.85 -6.11
N MET A 107 -7.00 4.07 -5.78
CA MET A 107 -6.76 4.68 -4.48
C MET A 107 -8.04 4.69 -3.63
N VAL A 108 -7.94 4.33 -2.35
CA VAL A 108 -9.07 4.29 -1.41
C VAL A 108 -8.68 4.82 -0.04
N ASP A 109 -9.66 5.31 0.72
CA ASP A 109 -9.51 5.54 2.16
C ASP A 109 -9.54 4.20 2.90
N GLY A 110 -8.60 4.00 3.84
CA GLY A 110 -8.55 2.81 4.69
C GLY A 110 -9.82 2.59 5.52
N ASP A 111 -10.47 3.65 5.99
CA ASP A 111 -11.73 3.51 6.73
C ASP A 111 -12.91 3.17 5.83
N TRP A 112 -12.92 3.70 4.60
CA TRP A 112 -13.94 3.33 3.61
C TRP A 112 -13.85 1.85 3.23
N ILE A 113 -12.66 1.36 2.88
CA ILE A 113 -12.47 -0.04 2.48
C ILE A 113 -12.73 -1.00 3.66
N ALA A 114 -12.44 -0.58 4.89
CA ALA A 114 -12.81 -1.33 6.10
C ALA A 114 -14.33 -1.50 6.27
N ARG A 115 -15.14 -0.49 5.90
CA ARG A 115 -16.61 -0.60 5.93
C ARG A 115 -17.15 -1.57 4.87
N GLN A 116 -16.36 -1.88 3.84
CA GLN A 116 -16.77 -2.82 2.79
C GLN A 116 -16.54 -4.29 3.20
N LEU A 117 -15.74 -4.55 4.24
CA LEU A 117 -15.49 -5.91 4.74
C LEU A 117 -16.75 -6.47 5.43
N MET A 118 -17.10 -7.70 5.08
CA MET A 118 -18.28 -8.38 5.60
C MET A 118 -17.94 -9.84 5.93
N ASN A 119 -18.76 -10.46 6.78
CA ASN A 119 -18.70 -11.90 7.02
C ASN A 119 -19.91 -12.56 6.36
N GLU A 120 -19.66 -13.56 5.53
CA GLU A 120 -20.68 -14.37 4.87
C GLU A 120 -20.76 -15.72 5.58
N THR A 121 -21.97 -16.07 6.01
CA THR A 121 -22.25 -17.36 6.65
C THR A 121 -22.72 -18.33 5.59
N ILE A 122 -21.95 -19.41 5.38
CA ILE A 122 -22.20 -20.44 4.38
C ILE A 122 -22.59 -21.72 5.12
N VAL A 123 -23.77 -22.25 4.81
CA VAL A 123 -24.21 -23.55 5.33
C VAL A 123 -23.74 -24.64 4.38
N THR A 124 -22.83 -25.49 4.84
CA THR A 124 -22.28 -26.63 4.09
C THR A 124 -22.79 -27.95 4.69
N PHE A 125 -22.58 -29.06 3.97
CA PHE A 125 -22.86 -30.40 4.49
C PHE A 125 -22.06 -30.73 5.79
N ASN A 126 -20.93 -30.06 6.02
CA ASN A 126 -20.07 -30.27 7.19
C ASN A 126 -20.33 -29.28 8.33
N GLY A 127 -21.32 -28.37 8.18
CA GLY A 127 -21.67 -27.38 9.18
C GLY A 127 -21.71 -25.96 8.62
N THR A 128 -21.85 -25.00 9.54
CA THR A 128 -21.89 -23.57 9.19
C THR A 128 -20.48 -23.00 9.24
N GLU A 129 -20.01 -22.45 8.12
CA GLU A 129 -18.73 -21.76 8.02
C GLU A 129 -18.96 -20.26 7.87
N THR A 130 -18.12 -19.45 8.52
CA THR A 130 -18.13 -17.99 8.32
C THR A 130 -16.86 -17.61 7.56
N ARG A 131 -17.04 -16.97 6.41
CA ARG A 131 -15.94 -16.54 5.53
C ARG A 131 -15.93 -15.02 5.42
N LEU A 132 -14.73 -14.45 5.46
CA LEU A 132 -14.52 -13.03 5.14
C LEU A 132 -14.81 -12.79 3.66
N THR A 133 -15.61 -11.77 3.38
CA THR A 133 -15.99 -11.30 2.04
C THR A 133 -15.99 -9.78 1.99
N VAL A 134 -16.37 -9.21 0.85
CA VAL A 134 -16.61 -7.77 0.70
C VAL A 134 -18.00 -7.50 0.14
N ALA A 135 -18.48 -6.26 0.29
CA ALA A 135 -19.74 -5.79 -0.28
C ALA A 135 -19.87 -6.19 -1.77
N PRO A 136 -21.06 -6.62 -2.25
CA PRO A 136 -21.24 -7.13 -3.61
C PRO A 136 -20.68 -6.23 -4.73
N PRO A 137 -20.81 -4.89 -4.69
CA PRO A 137 -20.30 -4.02 -5.76
C PRO A 137 -18.78 -4.07 -5.84
N LEU A 138 -18.11 -4.02 -4.68
CA LEU A 138 -16.67 -4.11 -4.59
C LEU A 138 -16.16 -5.52 -4.97
N ARG A 139 -16.90 -6.57 -4.58
CA ARG A 139 -16.60 -7.94 -4.99
C ARG A 139 -16.67 -8.10 -6.51
N ASN A 140 -17.71 -7.55 -7.14
CA ASN A 140 -17.89 -7.59 -8.58
C ASN A 140 -16.79 -6.78 -9.29
N PHE A 141 -16.45 -5.60 -8.78
CA PHE A 141 -15.33 -4.82 -9.29
C PHE A 141 -14.03 -5.64 -9.30
N PHE A 142 -13.63 -6.20 -8.16
CA PHE A 142 -12.40 -7.00 -8.10
C PHE A 142 -12.45 -8.26 -8.98
N THR A 143 -13.54 -9.03 -8.95
CA THR A 143 -13.58 -10.36 -9.58
C THR A 143 -14.05 -10.35 -11.04
N LYS A 144 -14.73 -9.30 -11.49
CA LYS A 144 -15.33 -9.22 -12.85
C LYS A 144 -14.76 -8.10 -13.70
N VAL A 145 -14.15 -7.07 -13.08
CA VAL A 145 -13.48 -5.98 -13.80
C VAL A 145 -11.97 -6.17 -13.70
N ILE A 146 -11.42 -6.22 -12.49
CA ILE A 146 -9.96 -6.26 -12.31
C ILE A 146 -9.38 -7.63 -12.63
N TYR A 147 -9.85 -8.71 -11.98
CA TYR A 147 -9.27 -10.04 -12.14
C TYR A 147 -9.20 -10.54 -13.59
N PRO A 148 -10.27 -10.49 -14.41
CA PRO A 148 -10.23 -10.97 -15.79
C PRO A 148 -9.26 -10.16 -16.64
N ARG A 149 -9.09 -8.88 -16.31
CA ARG A 149 -8.23 -7.97 -17.02
C ARG A 149 -6.83 -7.89 -16.43
N ASN A 150 -6.52 -8.50 -15.28
CA ASN A 150 -5.25 -8.28 -14.55
C ASN A 150 -3.99 -8.70 -15.32
N ILE A 151 -4.13 -9.51 -16.39
CA ILE A 151 -3.03 -9.82 -17.31
C ILE A 151 -2.78 -8.65 -18.29
N GLU A 152 -3.83 -7.90 -18.64
CA GLU A 152 -3.83 -6.75 -19.56
C GLU A 152 -3.75 -5.40 -18.82
N LEU A 153 -4.32 -5.35 -17.61
CA LEU A 153 -4.41 -4.22 -16.70
C LEU A 153 -3.35 -4.35 -15.64
N ASN A 154 -2.43 -3.41 -15.72
CA ASN A 154 -1.41 -3.17 -14.75
C ASN A 154 -2.00 -2.38 -13.58
N ALA A 155 -2.66 -3.08 -12.64
CA ALA A 155 -3.37 -2.43 -11.54
C ALA A 155 -2.56 -2.44 -10.24
N THR A 156 -2.31 -1.25 -9.69
CA THR A 156 -1.81 -1.04 -8.33
C THR A 156 -2.95 -0.55 -7.44
N PHE A 157 -3.06 -1.09 -6.25
CA PHE A 157 -4.04 -0.70 -5.24
C PHE A 157 -3.34 0.04 -4.11
N VAL A 158 -3.90 1.18 -3.70
CA VAL A 158 -3.33 2.03 -2.66
C VAL A 158 -4.41 2.37 -1.65
N ALA A 159 -4.14 2.16 -0.37
CA ALA A 159 -4.95 2.68 0.72
C ALA A 159 -4.13 3.70 1.52
N ILE A 160 -4.71 4.87 1.77
CA ILE A 160 -4.07 5.96 2.53
C ILE A 160 -4.98 6.33 3.71
N GLY A 161 -4.41 6.43 4.90
CA GLY A 161 -5.09 6.83 6.13
C GLY A 161 -6.09 5.78 6.65
N GLY A 162 -6.54 5.97 7.89
CA GLY A 162 -7.52 5.08 8.54
C GLY A 162 -7.03 3.63 8.66
N LYS A 163 -7.95 2.68 8.51
CA LYS A 163 -7.67 1.22 8.58
C LYS A 163 -7.10 0.65 7.28
N THR A 164 -5.93 1.13 6.84
CA THR A 164 -5.32 0.75 5.56
C THR A 164 -5.14 -0.76 5.35
N ARG A 165 -4.93 -1.56 6.41
CA ARG A 165 -4.84 -3.03 6.30
C ARG A 165 -6.10 -3.67 5.73
N ALA A 166 -7.24 -2.99 5.81
CA ALA A 166 -8.49 -3.50 5.27
C ALA A 166 -8.44 -3.66 3.75
N LEU A 167 -7.59 -2.92 3.03
CA LEU A 167 -7.33 -3.14 1.61
C LEU A 167 -6.85 -4.57 1.36
N ILE A 168 -5.86 -4.99 2.11
CA ILE A 168 -5.26 -6.32 2.00
C ILE A 168 -6.25 -7.41 2.35
N LYS A 169 -7.03 -7.21 3.42
CA LYS A 169 -8.11 -8.12 3.80
C LYS A 169 -9.16 -8.24 2.71
N ALA A 170 -9.50 -7.14 2.04
CA ALA A 170 -10.45 -7.14 0.93
C ALA A 170 -9.89 -7.89 -0.28
N LEU A 171 -8.63 -7.65 -0.64
CA LEU A 171 -7.94 -8.36 -1.72
C LEU A 171 -7.76 -9.85 -1.41
N TYR A 172 -7.47 -10.22 -0.16
CA TYR A 172 -7.42 -11.62 0.27
C TYR A 172 -8.79 -12.29 0.16
N ALA A 173 -9.85 -11.62 0.61
CA ALA A 173 -11.21 -12.16 0.58
C ALA A 173 -11.67 -12.53 -0.83
N VAL A 174 -11.24 -11.78 -1.84
CA VAL A 174 -11.56 -11.99 -3.26
C VAL A 174 -10.49 -12.76 -4.04
N GLY A 175 -9.43 -13.26 -3.38
CA GLY A 175 -8.39 -14.08 -4.01
C GLY A 175 -7.35 -13.31 -4.82
N LEU A 176 -7.28 -11.99 -4.68
CA LEU A 176 -6.27 -11.11 -5.30
C LEU A 176 -4.99 -10.98 -4.47
N TYR A 177 -5.00 -11.45 -3.23
CA TYR A 177 -3.84 -11.50 -2.34
C TYR A 177 -3.70 -12.91 -1.74
N SER A 178 -2.51 -13.50 -1.83
CA SER A 178 -2.26 -14.90 -1.48
C SER A 178 -1.68 -15.11 -0.08
N HIS A 179 -0.99 -14.11 0.48
CA HIS A 179 -0.41 -14.22 1.80
C HIS A 179 -1.43 -13.81 2.87
N LYS A 180 -1.30 -14.33 4.09
CA LYS A 180 -2.28 -14.05 5.16
C LYS A 180 -1.84 -12.89 6.06
N GLU A 181 -0.56 -12.55 6.06
CA GLU A 181 0.05 -11.60 6.99
C GLU A 181 0.82 -10.51 6.25
N ILE A 182 0.58 -9.25 6.62
CA ILE A 182 1.29 -8.08 6.07
C ILE A 182 1.89 -7.23 7.19
N CYS A 183 1.11 -6.96 8.25
CA CYS A 183 1.58 -6.21 9.41
C CYS A 183 0.60 -6.35 10.59
N GLU A 184 1.12 -6.22 11.81
CA GLU A 184 0.31 -6.27 13.04
C GLU A 184 -0.42 -4.95 13.33
N TYR A 185 0.06 -3.82 12.78
CA TYR A 185 -0.50 -2.46 12.95
C TYR A 185 -1.13 -1.92 11.64
N ASP A 186 -1.85 -0.81 11.71
CA ASP A 186 -2.40 -0.11 10.53
C ASP A 186 -1.43 1.00 10.12
N PRO A 187 -0.69 0.85 9.01
CA PRO A 187 0.24 1.87 8.54
C PRO A 187 -0.49 3.05 7.90
N LEU A 188 0.25 4.14 7.66
CA LEU A 188 -0.29 5.31 6.97
C LEU A 188 -0.74 5.00 5.55
N MET A 189 0.06 4.22 4.82
CA MET A 189 -0.21 3.85 3.45
C MET A 189 0.17 2.39 3.22
N ILE A 190 -0.66 1.70 2.44
CA ILE A 190 -0.34 0.40 1.84
C ILE A 190 -0.49 0.54 0.33
N CYS A 191 0.58 0.26 -0.40
CA CYS A 191 0.56 0.05 -1.85
C CYS A 191 0.68 -1.46 -2.14
N TYR A 192 -0.08 -1.98 -3.10
CA TYR A 192 -0.01 -3.37 -3.52
C TYR A 192 -0.20 -3.50 -5.03
N SER A 193 0.69 -4.24 -5.70
CA SER A 193 0.56 -4.61 -7.11
C SER A 193 0.66 -6.13 -7.26
N PHE A 194 -0.04 -6.69 -8.26
CA PHE A 194 -0.04 -8.12 -8.52
C PHE A 194 1.16 -8.57 -9.39
N ALA A 195 1.73 -7.66 -10.18
CA ALA A 195 2.89 -7.90 -11.05
C ALA A 195 3.65 -6.57 -11.27
N PRO A 196 4.99 -6.56 -11.30
CA PRO A 196 5.92 -7.67 -11.55
C PRO A 196 6.40 -8.44 -10.29
N SER A 197 6.35 -7.85 -9.11
CA SER A 197 6.56 -8.55 -7.84
C SER A 197 5.38 -8.28 -6.91
N TYR A 198 4.97 -9.32 -6.17
CA TYR A 198 4.00 -9.18 -5.08
C TYR A 198 4.66 -8.38 -3.95
N GLY A 199 4.73 -7.06 -4.09
CA GLY A 199 5.21 -6.19 -3.03
C GLY A 199 4.03 -5.52 -2.33
N ALA A 200 4.17 -5.31 -1.02
CA ALA A 200 3.39 -4.31 -0.32
C ALA A 200 4.36 -3.28 0.28
N THR A 201 4.27 -2.02 -0.15
CA THR A 201 4.99 -0.95 0.54
C THR A 201 4.12 -0.42 1.67
N ILE A 202 4.71 -0.47 2.87
CA ILE A 202 4.11 -0.05 4.12
C ILE A 202 4.80 1.25 4.52
N ALA A 203 4.09 2.36 4.42
CA ALA A 203 4.61 3.64 4.88
C ALA A 203 4.10 3.89 6.30
N ASP A 204 5.02 4.08 7.24
CA ASP A 204 4.71 4.47 8.62
C ASP A 204 5.43 5.78 8.94
N SER A 205 4.82 6.66 9.73
CA SER A 205 5.48 7.87 10.21
C SER A 205 5.11 8.15 11.67
N ASN A 206 6.14 8.50 12.44
CA ASN A 206 6.01 8.95 13.83
C ASN A 206 5.87 10.49 13.93
N ARG A 207 5.51 11.19 12.85
CA ARG A 207 5.52 12.67 12.72
C ARG A 207 4.30 13.19 11.95
N PRO A 208 3.95 14.49 12.02
CA PRO A 208 2.96 15.09 11.12
C PRO A 208 3.38 14.81 9.68
N MET A 209 2.55 14.05 8.95
CA MET A 209 2.86 13.47 7.65
C MET A 209 2.56 14.47 6.54
N PRO A 210 3.56 15.10 5.91
CA PRO A 210 3.33 15.90 4.73
C PRO A 210 2.94 15.00 3.56
N VAL A 211 2.12 15.53 2.65
CA VAL A 211 1.76 14.88 1.37
C VAL A 211 3.00 14.49 0.59
N ASP A 212 4.08 15.28 0.69
CA ASP A 212 5.36 15.04 0.03
C ASP A 212 5.92 13.64 0.35
N PHE A 213 5.77 13.15 1.58
CA PHE A 213 6.22 11.81 1.96
C PHE A 213 5.39 10.71 1.28
N ILE A 214 4.08 10.91 1.14
CA ILE A 214 3.23 9.98 0.41
C ILE A 214 3.64 9.92 -1.07
N LEU A 215 3.88 11.09 -1.67
CA LEU A 215 4.26 11.20 -3.08
C LEU A 215 5.65 10.62 -3.33
N GLU A 216 6.61 10.81 -2.42
CA GLU A 216 7.93 10.18 -2.47
C GLU A 216 7.82 8.65 -2.44
N VAL A 217 7.06 8.11 -1.49
CA VAL A 217 6.86 6.65 -1.40
C VAL A 217 6.16 6.09 -2.64
N LEU A 218 5.21 6.82 -3.23
CA LEU A 218 4.58 6.45 -4.50
C LEU A 218 5.58 6.52 -5.66
N SER A 219 6.43 7.55 -5.71
CA SER A 219 7.48 7.72 -6.72
C SER A 219 8.46 6.53 -6.70
N ASP A 220 9.00 6.21 -5.53
CA ASP A 220 9.91 5.09 -5.34
C ASP A 220 9.26 3.75 -5.71
N TRP A 221 7.99 3.59 -5.33
CA TRP A 221 7.22 2.40 -5.68
C TRP A 221 7.08 2.23 -7.19
N PHE A 222 6.68 3.29 -7.90
CA PHE A 222 6.54 3.23 -9.35
C PHE A 222 7.89 2.97 -10.02
N GLU A 223 8.97 3.62 -9.59
CA GLU A 223 10.30 3.39 -10.16
C GLU A 223 10.70 1.91 -10.07
N LEU A 224 10.50 1.29 -8.90
CA LEU A 224 10.74 -0.14 -8.72
C LEU A 224 9.84 -1.01 -9.59
N GLU A 225 8.54 -0.70 -9.61
CA GLU A 225 7.55 -1.45 -10.37
C GLU A 225 7.83 -1.41 -11.88
N PHE A 226 8.14 -0.23 -12.43
CA PHE A 226 8.46 -0.06 -13.85
C PHE A 226 9.80 -0.70 -14.22
N LYS A 227 10.85 -0.57 -13.40
CA LYS A 227 12.14 -1.25 -13.63
C LYS A 227 12.01 -2.77 -13.67
N GLU A 228 11.30 -3.36 -12.71
CA GLU A 228 11.08 -4.81 -12.69
C GLU A 228 10.28 -5.29 -13.92
N ARG A 229 9.37 -4.46 -14.45
CA ARG A 229 8.62 -4.77 -15.68
C ARG A 229 9.48 -4.76 -16.92
N GLU A 230 10.37 -3.78 -17.07
CA GLU A 230 11.32 -3.72 -18.20
C GLU A 230 12.18 -4.99 -18.23
N ILE A 231 12.64 -5.44 -17.06
CA ILE A 231 13.41 -6.69 -16.92
C ILE A 231 12.58 -7.91 -17.38
N ILE A 232 11.30 -8.01 -16.98
CA ILE A 232 10.44 -9.15 -17.34
C ILE A 232 10.05 -9.16 -18.82
N ARG A 233 9.87 -7.99 -19.45
CA ARG A 233 9.53 -7.89 -20.87
C ARG A 233 10.70 -8.21 -21.80
N GLY A 234 11.92 -8.33 -21.27
CA GLY A 234 13.13 -8.54 -22.06
C GLY A 234 13.56 -7.29 -22.82
N ASP A 235 12.93 -6.15 -22.55
CA ASP A 235 13.28 -4.84 -23.08
C ASP A 235 14.37 -4.24 -22.18
N SER A 236 15.57 -4.83 -22.19
CA SER A 236 16.77 -4.13 -21.74
C SER A 236 17.39 -3.42 -22.95
N PRO A 237 17.93 -2.19 -22.80
CA PRO A 237 18.52 -1.44 -23.91
C PRO A 237 19.67 -2.18 -24.60
#